data_AF-A0A0N0D6J9-F1
#
_entry.id   AF-A0A0N0D6J9-F1
#
_cell.length_a   1.000
_cell.length_b   1.000
_cell.length_c   1.000
_cell.angle_alpha   90.00
_cell.angle_beta   90.00
_cell.angle_gamma   90.00
#
_symmetry.space_group_name_H-M   'P 1'
#
loop_
_entity.id
_entity.type
_entity.pdbx_description
1 polymer ?
#
loop_
_entity_poly.entity_id
_entity_poly.type
_entity_poly.pdbx_seq_one_letter_code
_entity_poly.pdbx_strand_id
1 'polypeptide(L)'
;MSNGVNQSEKFVAYICERSFLKLWTHPNPKGKNNKELCDCLIVCGAHIIIISVKECEYKDTGNDTGWKRWEKAAITKSVSQIWGAERWLHSVDQIVRHDGRKISLPGKTVRKYHRISVSLGGKDQVPLKWGDLGKGFIHVCDEHSVGVVLGILDTITDFADFLDASEEIVSSGIGLIFDGGGIEDLVALYLIHGRSFGVFDDSTKQPDMLILANDIWREFRKSKDYQTIQDNYKDSYLWDRLIENFADDLLNDGFFDMHSKKVTDNELALVTMALQPRNYRVALAEAFIDFFQQPELKVASRAVKGYLDTAFCFLIGKSSEAENRIRELFLRCLVIRGRLSGVKTVVGIATDLPGTSKIGYSSGIVYINLPEWTSEMEMKVSGIQADLGFFENIQ
;
A
#
# COMPACT_ATOMS: atom_id res chain seq x y z
N MET A 1 -5.16 6.69 33.24
CA MET A 1 -5.44 8.00 32.60
C MET A 1 -5.47 7.75 31.11
N SER A 2 -6.60 7.99 30.44
CA SER A 2 -6.82 7.65 29.02
C SER A 2 -5.86 8.41 28.11
N ASN A 3 -4.95 7.69 27.46
CA ASN A 3 -4.00 8.26 26.50
C ASN A 3 -4.74 8.93 25.33
N GLY A 4 -4.84 10.25 25.37
CA GLY A 4 -4.39 11.19 24.33
C GLY A 4 -4.91 11.12 22.89
N VAL A 5 -5.56 10.05 22.43
CA VAL A 5 -5.96 9.91 21.03
C VAL A 5 -7.35 10.52 20.80
N ASN A 6 -7.42 11.60 20.02
CA ASN A 6 -8.68 12.25 19.64
C ASN A 6 -9.51 11.33 18.69
N GLN A 7 -10.83 11.48 18.68
CA GLN A 7 -11.75 10.78 17.77
C GLN A 7 -11.32 10.88 16.30
N SER A 8 -10.84 12.06 15.89
CA SER A 8 -10.32 12.29 14.53
C SER A 8 -9.08 11.46 14.21
N GLU A 9 -8.14 11.30 15.15
CA GLU A 9 -6.96 10.45 14.98
C GLU A 9 -7.37 8.97 14.87
N LYS A 10 -8.33 8.53 15.68
CA LYS A 10 -8.87 7.15 15.60
C LYS A 10 -9.55 6.88 14.26
N PHE A 11 -10.30 7.86 13.74
CA PHE A 11 -10.95 7.75 12.45
C PHE A 11 -9.93 7.63 11.31
N VAL A 12 -8.91 8.49 11.29
CA VAL A 12 -7.84 8.43 10.27
C VAL A 12 -7.07 7.12 10.38
N ALA A 13 -6.71 6.68 11.59
CA ALA A 13 -6.05 5.39 11.81
C ALA A 13 -6.89 4.22 11.30
N TYR A 14 -8.19 4.21 11.58
CA TYR A 14 -9.11 3.18 11.10
C TYR A 14 -9.19 3.12 9.56
N ILE A 15 -9.26 4.27 8.89
CA ILE A 15 -9.25 4.31 7.43
C ILE A 15 -7.89 3.82 6.89
N CYS A 16 -6.79 4.24 7.50
CA CYS A 16 -5.46 3.78 7.11
C CYS A 16 -5.31 2.26 7.27
N GLU A 17 -5.79 1.66 8.37
CA GLU A 17 -5.76 0.21 8.56
C GLU A 17 -6.61 -0.51 7.51
N ARG A 18 -7.75 0.05 7.12
CA ARG A 18 -8.60 -0.52 6.07
C ARG A 18 -7.94 -0.45 4.68
N SER A 19 -7.23 0.64 4.39
CA SER A 19 -6.61 0.89 3.08
C SER A 19 -5.21 0.27 2.94
N PHE A 20 -4.44 0.26 4.02
CA PHE A 20 -3.03 -0.16 4.01
C PHE A 20 -2.76 -1.35 4.92
N LEU A 21 -3.80 -2.04 5.37
CA LEU A 21 -3.73 -3.23 6.23
C LEU A 21 -3.08 -2.96 7.61
N LYS A 22 -3.44 -3.78 8.59
CA LYS A 22 -3.01 -3.58 10.00
C LYS A 22 -1.52 -3.79 10.19
N LEU A 23 -0.92 -4.68 9.40
CA LEU A 23 0.48 -5.05 9.53
C LEU A 23 1.42 -3.85 9.31
N TRP A 24 1.08 -2.95 8.38
CA TRP A 24 1.92 -1.81 7.99
C TRP A 24 1.47 -0.48 8.58
N THR A 25 0.28 -0.45 9.18
CA THR A 25 -0.28 0.76 9.79
C THR A 25 0.10 0.85 11.26
N HIS A 26 0.68 1.97 11.66
CA HIS A 26 1.24 2.19 12.99
C HIS A 26 0.70 3.50 13.57
N PRO A 27 -0.42 3.46 14.30
CA PRO A 27 -0.94 4.63 14.98
C PRO A 27 -0.07 5.04 16.18
N ASN A 28 0.15 6.34 16.33
CA ASN A 28 0.88 7.00 17.42
C ASN A 28 2.23 6.33 17.78
N PRO A 29 3.16 6.12 16.83
CA PRO A 29 4.45 5.52 17.12
C PRO A 29 5.32 6.45 17.98
N LYS A 30 6.24 5.88 18.76
CA LYS A 30 7.17 6.62 19.61
C LYS A 30 8.38 7.10 18.80
N GLY A 31 8.64 8.39 18.90
CA GLY A 31 9.82 9.07 18.40
C GLY A 31 10.83 9.37 19.51
N LYS A 32 11.60 10.43 19.31
CA LYS A 32 12.64 10.89 20.23
C LYS A 32 12.10 11.10 21.65
N ASN A 33 12.83 10.61 22.65
CA ASN A 33 12.48 10.71 24.07
C ASN A 33 11.10 10.12 24.42
N ASN A 34 10.67 9.05 23.73
CA ASN A 34 9.36 8.41 23.89
C ASN A 34 8.16 9.34 23.65
N LYS A 35 8.36 10.52 23.04
CA LYS A 35 7.27 11.37 22.58
C LYS A 35 6.65 10.76 21.33
N GLU A 36 5.39 11.05 21.09
CA GLU A 36 4.74 10.67 19.83
C GLU A 36 5.50 11.25 18.63
N LEU A 37 5.70 10.41 17.61
CA LEU A 37 6.39 10.76 16.37
C LEU A 37 5.45 11.51 15.42
N CYS A 38 4.29 10.91 15.14
CA CYS A 38 3.20 11.41 14.31
C CYS A 38 1.91 10.69 14.70
N ASP A 39 0.78 11.12 14.15
CA ASP A 39 -0.53 10.57 14.51
C ASP A 39 -0.73 9.17 13.89
N CYS A 40 -0.26 8.97 12.65
CA CYS A 40 -0.20 7.65 12.02
C CYS A 40 1.03 7.53 11.11
N LEU A 41 1.68 6.35 11.10
CA LEU A 41 2.79 6.03 10.21
C LEU A 41 2.47 4.74 9.45
N ILE A 42 2.65 4.74 8.13
CA ILE A 42 2.55 3.54 7.30
C ILE A 42 3.96 3.17 6.83
N VAL A 43 4.37 1.91 7.00
CA VAL A 43 5.67 1.41 6.55
C VAL A 43 5.47 0.11 5.76
N CYS A 44 5.60 0.18 4.43
CA CYS A 44 5.46 -0.98 3.56
C CYS A 44 6.44 -0.91 2.39
N GLY A 45 7.30 -1.92 2.27
CA GLY A 45 8.39 -1.92 1.29
C GLY A 45 9.30 -0.69 1.46
N ALA A 46 9.46 0.07 0.37
CA ALA A 46 10.21 1.33 0.37
C ALA A 46 9.39 2.52 0.90
N HIS A 47 8.06 2.42 0.93
CA HIS A 47 7.17 3.54 1.17
C HIS A 47 6.97 3.78 2.67
N ILE A 48 7.19 5.03 3.08
CA ILE A 48 6.94 5.53 4.43
C ILE A 48 5.98 6.71 4.33
N ILE A 49 4.74 6.53 4.76
CA ILE A 49 3.74 7.60 4.80
C ILE A 49 3.66 8.14 6.23
N ILE A 50 3.93 9.44 6.37
CA ILE A 50 3.84 10.17 7.63
C ILE A 50 2.55 10.98 7.61
N ILE A 51 1.62 10.65 8.52
CA ILE A 51 0.34 11.33 8.62
C ILE A 51 0.30 12.11 9.94
N SER A 52 -0.02 13.40 9.84
CA SER A 52 -0.39 14.21 11.00
C SER A 52 -1.82 14.72 10.88
N VAL A 53 -2.58 14.58 11.96
CA VAL A 53 -3.99 14.97 12.08
C VAL A 53 -4.09 16.21 12.97
N LYS A 54 -4.84 17.21 12.52
CA LYS A 54 -5.20 18.39 13.32
C LYS A 54 -6.66 18.71 13.09
N GLU A 55 -7.42 18.70 14.19
CA GLU A 55 -8.80 19.16 14.19
C GLU A 55 -8.85 20.56 14.78
N CYS A 56 -9.28 21.52 13.98
CA CYS A 56 -9.38 22.93 14.35
C CYS A 56 -10.66 23.49 13.77
N GLU A 57 -11.61 23.89 14.61
CA GLU A 57 -12.81 24.57 14.13
C GLU A 57 -12.44 25.93 13.52
N TYR A 58 -12.78 26.13 12.26
CA TYR A 58 -12.68 27.44 11.63
C TYR A 58 -13.67 28.40 12.28
N LYS A 59 -13.16 29.57 12.69
CA LYS A 59 -13.94 30.67 13.23
C LYS A 59 -13.81 31.84 12.28
N ASP A 60 -14.88 32.12 11.55
CA ASP A 60 -14.96 33.30 10.69
C ASP A 60 -14.89 34.56 11.55
N THR A 61 -13.90 35.40 11.27
CA THR A 61 -13.69 36.69 11.94
C THR A 61 -14.05 37.87 11.04
N GLY A 62 -14.63 37.61 9.86
CA GLY A 62 -14.98 38.63 8.86
C GLY A 62 -13.77 39.31 8.20
N ASN A 63 -12.57 38.77 8.40
CA ASN A 63 -11.31 39.28 7.84
C ASN A 63 -10.29 38.15 7.63
N ASP A 64 -9.14 38.49 7.06
CA ASP A 64 -8.07 37.55 6.74
C ASP A 64 -7.43 36.87 7.97
N THR A 65 -7.68 37.38 9.17
CA THR A 65 -7.08 36.88 10.41
C THR A 65 -7.67 35.52 10.79
N GLY A 66 -8.95 35.27 10.50
CA GLY A 66 -9.62 34.02 10.83
C GLY A 66 -8.99 32.85 10.09
N TRP A 67 -8.82 32.97 8.77
CA TRP A 67 -8.22 31.91 7.97
C TRP A 67 -6.73 31.74 8.26
N LYS A 68 -5.97 32.84 8.44
CA LYS A 68 -4.54 32.76 8.84
C LYS A 68 -4.34 32.06 10.18
N ARG A 69 -5.25 32.28 11.15
CA ARG A 69 -5.22 31.59 12.45
C ARG A 69 -5.50 30.09 12.29
N TRP A 70 -6.48 29.75 11.47
CA TRP A 70 -6.81 28.36 11.18
C TRP A 70 -5.67 27.66 10.44
N GLU A 71 -5.13 28.25 9.36
CA GLU A 71 -3.99 27.72 8.60
C GLU A 71 -2.78 27.46 9.51
N LYS A 72 -2.48 28.40 10.42
CA LYS A 72 -1.40 28.23 11.39
C LYS A 72 -1.66 27.07 12.34
N ALA A 73 -2.91 26.90 12.78
CA ALA A 73 -3.29 25.88 13.76
C ALA A 73 -3.40 24.48 13.15
N ALA A 74 -4.04 24.36 11.99
CA ALA A 74 -4.34 23.10 11.32
C ALA A 74 -3.19 22.63 10.41
N ILE A 75 -2.66 23.52 9.57
CA ILE A 75 -1.67 23.15 8.55
C ILE A 75 -0.25 23.35 9.07
N THR A 76 0.14 24.56 9.48
CA THR A 76 1.55 24.85 9.82
C THR A 76 2.08 23.98 10.96
N LYS A 77 1.25 23.71 11.98
CA LYS A 77 1.63 22.80 13.08
C LYS A 77 1.75 21.35 12.63
N SER A 78 0.83 20.86 11.81
CA SER A 78 0.85 19.52 11.22
C SER A 78 2.13 19.32 10.40
N VAL A 79 2.43 20.26 9.50
CA VAL A 79 3.64 20.27 8.67
C VAL A 79 4.91 20.23 9.52
N SER A 80 4.98 21.02 10.59
CA SER A 80 6.13 21.00 11.51
C SER A 80 6.29 19.65 12.23
N GLN A 81 5.18 18.96 12.57
CA GLN A 81 5.23 17.62 13.17
C GLN A 81 5.77 16.62 12.16
N ILE A 82 5.26 16.63 10.92
CA ILE A 82 5.69 15.75 9.83
C ILE A 82 7.20 15.87 9.57
N TRP A 83 7.72 17.10 9.41
CA TRP A 83 9.16 17.29 9.19
C TRP A 83 10.01 16.90 10.40
N GLY A 84 9.48 17.06 11.61
CA GLY A 84 10.11 16.57 12.83
C GLY A 84 10.21 15.04 12.83
N ALA A 85 9.13 14.37 12.44
CA ALA A 85 9.05 12.93 12.33
C ALA A 85 10.00 12.38 11.27
N GLU A 86 9.99 12.93 10.08
CA GLU A 86 10.86 12.51 8.98
C GLU A 86 12.34 12.65 9.35
N ARG A 87 12.73 13.79 9.93
CA ARG A 87 14.11 14.00 10.41
C ARG A 87 14.53 12.94 11.42
N TRP A 88 13.63 12.57 12.33
CA TRP A 88 13.89 11.50 13.28
C TRP A 88 14.02 10.15 12.56
N LEU A 89 13.12 9.83 11.63
CA LEU A 89 13.14 8.59 10.87
C LEU A 89 14.46 8.43 10.11
N HIS A 90 15.03 9.47 9.52
CA HIS A 90 16.37 9.41 8.89
C HIS A 90 17.49 8.96 9.84
N SER A 91 17.36 9.24 11.14
CA SER A 91 18.37 8.91 12.13
C SER A 91 18.28 7.46 12.64
N VAL A 92 17.13 6.80 12.50
CA VAL A 92 16.86 5.47 13.08
C VAL A 92 16.63 4.39 12.04
N ASP A 93 16.82 3.13 12.46
CA ASP A 93 16.51 1.94 11.66
C ASP A 93 15.28 1.18 12.19
N GLN A 94 14.80 1.55 13.37
CA GLN A 94 13.61 0.95 13.99
C GLN A 94 12.84 2.01 14.76
N ILE A 95 11.52 1.82 14.86
CA ILE A 95 10.64 2.58 15.76
C ILE A 95 9.91 1.64 16.71
N VAL A 96 9.29 2.19 17.74
CA VAL A 96 8.51 1.43 18.72
C VAL A 96 7.09 1.98 18.76
N ARG A 97 6.09 1.11 18.66
CA ARG A 97 4.68 1.47 18.82
C ARG A 97 4.33 1.76 20.29
N HIS A 98 3.16 2.34 20.52
CA HIS A 98 2.68 2.60 21.87
C HIS A 98 2.50 1.30 22.68
N ASP A 99 2.09 0.21 22.02
CA ASP A 99 1.94 -1.16 22.53
C ASP A 99 3.28 -1.91 22.74
N GLY A 100 4.42 -1.29 22.40
CA GLY A 100 5.75 -1.87 22.57
C GLY A 100 6.25 -2.69 21.38
N ARG A 101 5.43 -2.91 20.34
CA ARG A 101 5.87 -3.59 19.12
C ARG A 101 6.95 -2.79 18.42
N LYS A 102 8.06 -3.44 18.07
CA LYS A 102 9.17 -2.83 17.31
C LYS A 102 8.92 -3.02 15.82
N ILE A 103 9.12 -1.96 15.06
CA ILE A 103 8.99 -1.97 13.60
C ILE A 103 10.36 -1.66 13.00
N SER A 104 10.85 -2.56 12.15
CA SER A 104 12.04 -2.31 11.34
C SER A 104 11.68 -1.41 10.16
N LEU A 105 12.46 -0.35 9.98
CA LEU A 105 12.33 0.54 8.84
C LEU A 105 13.13 -0.02 7.66
N PRO A 106 12.72 0.26 6.41
CA PRO A 106 13.53 -0.07 5.23
C PRO A 106 14.91 0.59 5.31
N GLY A 107 15.87 0.07 4.54
CA GLY A 107 17.21 0.65 4.46
C GLY A 107 17.17 2.13 4.09
N LYS A 108 17.98 2.97 4.74
CA LYS A 108 17.89 4.44 4.63
C LYS A 108 17.95 4.98 3.20
N THR A 109 18.70 4.33 2.32
CA THR A 109 18.89 4.73 0.91
C THR A 109 17.72 4.39 0.00
N VAL A 110 16.82 3.50 0.42
CA VAL A 110 15.66 3.07 -0.39
C VAL A 110 14.33 3.67 0.09
N ARG A 111 14.35 4.47 1.17
CA ARG A 111 13.12 5.04 1.75
C ARG A 111 12.53 6.09 0.83
N LYS A 112 11.24 5.97 0.56
CA LYS A 112 10.42 6.99 -0.10
C LYS A 112 9.45 7.58 0.93
N TYR A 113 9.62 8.87 1.22
CA TYR A 113 8.81 9.57 2.22
C TYR A 113 7.64 10.30 1.58
N HIS A 114 6.43 9.96 2.04
CA HIS A 114 5.16 10.54 1.64
C HIS A 114 4.56 11.30 2.82
N ARG A 115 4.14 12.55 2.62
CA ARG A 115 3.81 13.47 3.71
C ARG A 115 2.37 13.95 3.62
N ILE A 116 1.55 13.55 4.58
CA ILE A 116 0.12 13.83 4.58
C ILE A 116 -0.26 14.62 5.83
N SER A 117 -0.87 15.79 5.63
CA SER A 117 -1.53 16.57 6.67
C SER A 117 -3.04 16.38 6.54
N VAL A 118 -3.69 15.85 7.57
CA VAL A 118 -5.15 15.78 7.67
C VAL A 118 -5.61 16.94 8.55
N SER A 119 -6.18 17.98 7.94
CA SER A 119 -6.59 19.23 8.56
C SER A 119 -8.11 19.36 8.57
N LEU A 120 -8.73 19.04 9.70
CA LEU A 120 -10.18 18.94 9.84
C LEU A 120 -10.79 20.20 10.46
N GLY A 121 -12.06 20.46 10.14
CA GLY A 121 -12.87 21.52 10.74
C GLY A 121 -12.86 22.83 9.94
N GLY A 122 -12.37 22.78 8.70
CA GLY A 122 -12.41 23.87 7.73
C GLY A 122 -13.78 24.03 7.05
N LYS A 123 -14.56 22.95 6.93
CA LYS A 123 -15.91 22.90 6.33
C LYS A 123 -16.01 23.56 4.95
N ASP A 124 -15.00 23.40 4.11
CA ASP A 124 -14.88 24.01 2.78
C ASP A 124 -14.82 25.57 2.79
N GLN A 125 -14.58 26.18 3.96
CA GLN A 125 -14.57 27.64 4.11
C GLN A 125 -13.17 28.27 4.01
N VAL A 126 -12.14 27.42 3.90
CA VAL A 126 -10.74 27.86 3.91
C VAL A 126 -9.96 27.13 2.81
N PRO A 127 -9.14 27.86 2.03
CA PRO A 127 -8.31 27.23 1.03
C PRO A 127 -7.24 26.36 1.71
N LEU A 128 -7.06 25.13 1.23
CA LEU A 128 -6.00 24.24 1.68
C LEU A 128 -4.68 24.64 1.02
N LYS A 129 -3.64 24.82 1.83
CA LYS A 129 -2.30 25.09 1.31
C LYS A 129 -1.56 23.79 1.03
N TRP A 130 -1.56 23.39 -0.23
CA TRP A 130 -0.92 22.20 -0.78
C TRP A 130 0.38 22.57 -1.52
N GLY A 131 1.40 21.70 -1.51
CA GLY A 131 2.65 21.95 -2.25
C GLY A 131 3.95 21.75 -1.48
N ASP A 132 5.07 22.17 -2.07
CA ASP A 132 6.34 22.26 -1.35
C ASP A 132 6.33 23.44 -0.39
N LEU A 133 6.32 23.12 0.91
CA LEU A 133 6.31 24.10 2.00
C LEU A 133 7.73 24.40 2.52
N GLY A 134 8.75 24.08 1.74
CA GLY A 134 10.17 24.42 1.96
C GLY A 134 11.04 23.29 2.47
N LYS A 135 10.49 22.08 2.66
CA LYS A 135 11.23 20.86 3.05
C LYS A 135 10.64 19.60 2.42
N GLY A 136 10.16 19.75 1.19
CA GLY A 136 9.47 18.69 0.48
C GLY A 136 7.97 18.88 0.50
N PHE A 137 7.35 18.13 -0.39
CA PHE A 137 5.95 18.25 -0.72
C PHE A 137 5.05 17.78 0.42
N ILE A 138 4.00 18.55 0.74
CA ILE A 138 2.97 18.16 1.71
C ILE A 138 1.63 18.08 0.99
N HIS A 139 1.01 16.90 1.08
CA HIS A 139 -0.37 16.70 0.69
C HIS A 139 -1.29 17.05 1.86
N VAL A 140 -2.28 17.90 1.62
CA VAL A 140 -3.24 18.33 2.64
C VAL A 140 -4.60 17.78 2.28
N CYS A 141 -5.15 16.96 3.16
CA CYS A 141 -6.51 16.45 3.11
C CYS A 141 -7.33 17.09 4.23
N ASP A 142 -8.60 17.32 3.98
CA ASP A 142 -9.62 17.75 4.94
C ASP A 142 -10.61 16.61 5.24
N GLU A 143 -11.72 16.94 5.91
CA GLU A 143 -12.79 16.01 6.25
C GLU A 143 -13.48 15.36 5.04
N HIS A 144 -13.51 16.02 3.89
CA HIS A 144 -14.17 15.52 2.67
C HIS A 144 -13.23 14.61 1.88
N SER A 145 -11.99 15.06 1.70
CA SER A 145 -11.02 14.45 0.81
C SER A 145 -10.33 13.22 1.40
N VAL A 146 -10.05 13.19 2.71
CA VAL A 146 -9.29 12.08 3.33
C VAL A 146 -9.98 10.71 3.13
N GLY A 147 -11.31 10.68 3.27
CA GLY A 147 -12.09 9.45 3.09
C GLY A 147 -12.22 9.04 1.63
N VAL A 148 -12.26 10.02 0.72
CA VAL A 148 -12.30 9.78 -0.73
C VAL A 148 -10.97 9.19 -1.20
N VAL A 149 -9.87 9.89 -0.94
CA VAL A 149 -8.55 9.53 -1.47
C VAL A 149 -8.11 8.17 -0.93
N LEU A 150 -8.20 7.96 0.39
CA LEU A 150 -7.84 6.67 0.98
C LEU A 150 -8.84 5.55 0.66
N GLY A 151 -10.06 5.89 0.27
CA GLY A 151 -11.09 4.92 -0.10
C GLY A 151 -10.95 4.40 -1.52
N ILE A 152 -10.53 5.24 -2.47
CA ILE A 152 -10.40 4.86 -3.90
C ILE A 152 -8.99 4.41 -4.27
N LEU A 153 -7.97 4.90 -3.54
CA LEU A 153 -6.57 4.49 -3.65
C LEU A 153 -6.20 3.64 -2.43
N ASP A 154 -6.97 2.59 -2.19
CA ASP A 154 -6.91 1.76 -0.97
C ASP A 154 -5.88 0.62 -1.06
N THR A 155 -4.74 0.89 -1.70
CA THR A 155 -3.51 0.09 -1.57
C THR A 155 -2.32 1.04 -1.47
N ILE A 156 -1.23 0.59 -0.82
CA ILE A 156 -0.03 1.41 -0.64
C ILE A 156 0.53 1.91 -1.98
N THR A 157 0.53 1.04 -2.99
CA THR A 157 1.09 1.35 -4.31
C THR A 157 0.21 2.34 -5.05
N ASP A 158 -1.11 2.11 -5.10
CA ASP A 158 -2.04 3.04 -5.76
C ASP A 158 -1.97 4.44 -5.16
N PHE A 159 -1.89 4.52 -3.83
CA PHE A 159 -1.80 5.79 -3.14
C PHE A 159 -0.44 6.46 -3.36
N ALA A 160 0.67 5.74 -3.18
CA ALA A 160 1.99 6.30 -3.36
C ALA A 160 2.25 6.76 -4.81
N ASP A 161 1.78 6.00 -5.81
CA ASP A 161 1.92 6.36 -7.22
C ASP A 161 1.14 7.65 -7.54
N PHE A 162 -0.05 7.82 -6.95
CA PHE A 162 -0.80 9.08 -7.07
C PHE A 162 -0.07 10.26 -6.42
N LEU A 163 0.49 10.06 -5.22
CA LEU A 163 1.27 11.11 -4.55
C LEU A 163 2.48 11.50 -5.41
N ASP A 164 3.29 10.53 -5.84
CA ASP A 164 4.44 10.75 -6.72
C ASP A 164 4.03 11.51 -8.01
N ALA A 165 2.95 11.09 -8.68
CA ALA A 165 2.44 11.75 -9.89
C ALA A 165 1.97 13.19 -9.63
N SER A 166 1.36 13.45 -8.47
CA SER A 166 0.90 14.81 -8.13
C SER A 166 2.05 15.75 -7.76
N GLU A 167 3.12 15.22 -7.15
CA GLU A 167 4.36 15.95 -6.91
C GLU A 167 5.09 16.27 -8.23
N GLU A 168 5.00 15.39 -9.23
CA GLU A 168 5.55 15.59 -10.58
C GLU A 168 4.88 16.78 -11.30
N ILE A 169 3.56 16.97 -11.16
CA ILE A 169 2.87 18.15 -11.71
C ILE A 169 3.52 19.44 -11.20
N VAL A 170 3.72 19.57 -9.89
CA VAL A 170 4.23 20.82 -9.32
C VAL A 170 5.71 20.99 -9.59
N SER A 171 6.50 19.92 -9.49
CA SER A 171 7.95 19.98 -9.74
C SER A 171 8.30 20.23 -11.21
N SER A 172 7.39 19.91 -12.15
CA SER A 172 7.51 20.30 -13.57
C SER A 172 7.18 21.79 -13.83
N GLY A 173 6.80 22.55 -12.79
CA GLY A 173 6.59 24.00 -12.86
C GLY A 173 5.14 24.42 -13.03
N ILE A 174 4.20 23.47 -12.97
CA ILE A 174 2.77 23.73 -13.15
C ILE A 174 2.15 24.17 -11.83
N GLY A 175 1.55 25.36 -11.81
CA GLY A 175 0.80 25.83 -10.65
C GLY A 175 -0.53 25.07 -10.52
N LEU A 176 -0.77 24.40 -9.40
CA LEU A 176 -2.06 23.76 -9.12
C LEU A 176 -2.95 24.67 -8.26
N ILE A 177 -4.20 24.87 -8.69
CA ILE A 177 -5.21 25.64 -7.96
C ILE A 177 -6.49 24.82 -7.85
N PHE A 178 -7.06 24.77 -6.65
CA PHE A 178 -8.37 24.17 -6.40
C PHE A 178 -9.42 25.29 -6.27
N ASP A 179 -10.42 25.29 -7.15
CA ASP A 179 -11.53 26.23 -7.16
C ASP A 179 -12.64 25.74 -6.24
N GLY A 180 -12.35 25.79 -4.93
CA GLY A 180 -13.29 25.46 -3.85
C GLY A 180 -13.37 23.98 -3.45
N GLY A 181 -12.71 23.08 -4.19
CA GLY A 181 -12.60 21.65 -3.85
C GLY A 181 -11.25 21.32 -3.24
N GLY A 182 -10.95 20.02 -3.14
CA GLY A 182 -9.68 19.52 -2.61
C GLY A 182 -9.02 18.46 -3.49
N ILE A 183 -8.15 17.67 -2.86
CA ILE A 183 -7.37 16.62 -3.52
C ILE A 183 -8.25 15.49 -4.10
N GLU A 184 -9.52 15.39 -3.71
CA GLU A 184 -10.51 14.49 -4.30
C GLU A 184 -10.74 14.76 -5.79
N ASP A 185 -10.76 16.02 -6.22
CA ASP A 185 -10.92 16.39 -7.63
C ASP A 185 -9.65 16.04 -8.42
N LEU A 186 -8.48 16.19 -7.80
CA LEU A 186 -7.21 15.76 -8.37
C LEU A 186 -7.17 14.23 -8.53
N VAL A 187 -7.64 13.46 -7.55
CA VAL A 187 -7.76 12.00 -7.67
C VAL A 187 -8.76 11.61 -8.77
N ALA A 188 -9.88 12.32 -8.88
CA ALA A 188 -10.84 12.08 -9.94
C ALA A 188 -10.19 12.26 -11.32
N LEU A 189 -9.48 13.37 -11.52
CA LEU A 189 -8.73 13.63 -12.75
C LEU A 189 -7.71 12.53 -13.04
N TYR A 190 -6.92 12.14 -12.04
CA TYR A 190 -5.93 11.06 -12.15
C TYR A 190 -6.56 9.75 -12.64
N LEU A 191 -7.70 9.37 -12.07
CA LEU A 191 -8.40 8.13 -12.41
C LEU A 191 -9.06 8.19 -13.80
N ILE A 192 -9.68 9.32 -14.16
CA ILE A 192 -10.29 9.55 -15.47
C ILE A 192 -9.25 9.38 -16.59
N HIS A 193 -8.02 9.84 -16.35
CA HIS A 193 -6.92 9.74 -17.30
C HIS A 193 -6.05 8.49 -17.11
N GLY A 194 -6.64 7.40 -16.61
CA GLY A 194 -6.00 6.09 -16.56
C GLY A 194 -4.82 6.03 -15.58
N ARG A 195 -4.96 6.68 -14.42
CA ARG A 195 -3.92 6.77 -13.38
C ARG A 195 -2.69 7.51 -13.88
N SER A 196 -2.93 8.63 -14.55
CA SER A 196 -1.91 9.59 -14.96
C SER A 196 -2.53 10.98 -15.01
N PHE A 197 -1.71 12.01 -14.95
CA PHE A 197 -2.14 13.38 -15.26
C PHE A 197 -1.81 13.73 -16.71
N GLY A 198 -1.95 12.76 -17.64
CA GLY A 198 -1.57 12.83 -19.05
C GLY A 198 -2.26 13.94 -19.85
N VAL A 199 -2.00 15.19 -19.50
CA VAL A 199 -2.62 16.39 -20.06
C VAL A 199 -1.59 17.18 -20.89
N PHE A 200 -0.32 16.76 -20.93
CA PHE A 200 0.73 17.38 -21.74
C PHE A 200 1.28 16.33 -22.69
N ASP A 201 0.64 16.22 -23.85
CA ASP A 201 1.25 15.57 -25.01
C ASP A 201 2.54 16.35 -25.35
N ASP A 202 3.58 15.68 -25.82
CA ASP A 202 4.78 16.32 -26.37
C ASP A 202 4.44 17.34 -27.48
N SER A 203 3.26 17.21 -28.11
CA SER A 203 2.74 18.14 -29.11
C SER A 203 2.11 19.42 -28.55
N THR A 204 1.71 19.45 -27.27
CA THR A 204 1.13 20.62 -26.62
C THR A 204 2.11 21.21 -25.61
N LYS A 205 2.31 22.54 -25.68
CA LYS A 205 3.10 23.23 -24.66
C LYS A 205 2.45 22.97 -23.29
N GLN A 206 3.23 22.47 -22.33
CA GLN A 206 2.80 22.33 -20.94
C GLN A 206 2.19 23.66 -20.45
N PRO A 207 0.99 23.65 -19.83
CA PRO A 207 0.38 24.84 -19.27
C PRO A 207 1.14 25.27 -18.03
N ASP A 208 1.16 26.57 -17.81
CA ASP A 208 1.77 27.13 -16.60
C ASP A 208 0.90 26.90 -15.35
N MET A 209 -0.39 26.57 -15.52
CA MET A 209 -1.36 26.44 -14.44
C MET A 209 -2.46 25.42 -14.76
N LEU A 210 -2.83 24.62 -13.76
CA LEU A 210 -3.98 23.72 -13.76
C LEU A 210 -4.97 24.16 -12.67
N ILE A 211 -6.20 24.45 -13.07
CA ILE A 211 -7.29 24.85 -12.18
C ILE A 211 -8.30 23.70 -12.11
N LEU A 212 -8.52 23.16 -10.92
CA LEU A 212 -9.45 22.06 -10.66
C LEU A 212 -10.76 22.62 -10.12
N ALA A 213 -11.86 22.37 -10.82
CA ALA A 213 -13.19 22.75 -10.40
C ALA A 213 -13.72 21.83 -9.28
N ASN A 214 -14.49 22.38 -8.34
CA ASN A 214 -15.17 21.65 -7.25
C ASN A 214 -16.40 20.85 -7.73
N ASP A 215 -16.22 20.04 -8.76
CA ASP A 215 -17.24 19.14 -9.27
C ASP A 215 -16.70 17.88 -9.94
N ILE A 216 -15.39 17.79 -10.21
CA ILE A 216 -14.79 16.69 -10.95
C ILE A 216 -15.04 15.36 -10.23
N TRP A 217 -14.75 15.29 -8.92
CA TRP A 217 -15.02 14.11 -8.11
C TRP A 217 -16.52 13.80 -8.03
N ARG A 218 -17.35 14.83 -7.84
CA ARG A 218 -18.80 14.66 -7.69
C ARG A 218 -19.41 14.05 -8.95
N GLU A 219 -19.00 14.51 -10.12
CA GLU A 219 -19.49 14.00 -11.40
C GLU A 219 -18.85 12.64 -11.74
N PHE A 220 -17.56 12.46 -11.46
CA PHE A 220 -16.89 11.17 -11.62
C PHE A 220 -17.57 10.07 -10.79
N ARG A 221 -17.92 10.34 -9.53
CA ARG A 221 -18.58 9.37 -8.64
C ARG A 221 -19.96 8.91 -9.17
N LYS A 222 -20.64 9.74 -9.98
CA LYS A 222 -21.92 9.39 -10.62
C LYS A 222 -21.74 8.65 -11.95
N SER A 223 -20.55 8.67 -12.52
CA SER A 223 -20.25 8.10 -13.82
C SER A 223 -20.41 6.57 -13.83
N LYS A 224 -20.57 6.00 -15.03
CA LYS A 224 -20.51 4.55 -15.23
C LYS A 224 -19.12 4.01 -14.96
N ASP A 225 -18.07 4.76 -15.30
CA ASP A 225 -16.68 4.35 -15.12
C ASP A 225 -16.37 4.10 -13.64
N TYR A 226 -16.83 4.99 -12.75
CA TYR A 226 -16.71 4.79 -11.31
C TYR A 226 -17.43 3.53 -10.84
N GLN A 227 -18.65 3.27 -11.32
CA GLN A 227 -19.40 2.06 -10.97
C GLN A 227 -18.67 0.80 -11.44
N THR A 228 -18.15 0.80 -12.67
CA THR A 228 -17.35 -0.30 -13.22
C THR A 228 -16.07 -0.54 -12.40
N ILE A 229 -15.37 0.52 -11.98
CA ILE A 229 -14.20 0.40 -11.09
C ILE A 229 -14.60 -0.29 -9.77
N GLN A 230 -15.66 0.19 -9.13
CA GLN A 230 -16.13 -0.38 -7.85
C GLN A 230 -16.57 -1.84 -7.99
N ASP A 231 -17.28 -2.18 -9.08
CA ASP A 231 -17.73 -3.53 -9.34
C ASP A 231 -16.57 -4.49 -9.59
N ASN A 232 -15.57 -4.07 -10.37
CA ASN A 232 -14.38 -4.87 -10.66
C ASN A 232 -13.53 -5.13 -9.40
N TYR A 233 -13.54 -4.22 -8.42
CA TYR A 233 -12.70 -4.34 -7.23
C TYR A 233 -13.26 -5.27 -6.15
N LYS A 234 -14.53 -5.70 -6.23
CA LYS A 234 -15.19 -6.49 -5.18
C LYS A 234 -14.41 -7.73 -4.76
N ASP A 235 -13.92 -8.51 -5.72
CA ASP A 235 -13.24 -9.76 -5.43
C ASP A 235 -11.79 -9.56 -4.97
N SER A 236 -11.17 -8.43 -5.33
CA SER A 236 -9.81 -8.09 -4.92
C SER A 236 -9.61 -8.06 -3.40
N TYR A 237 -10.66 -7.73 -2.63
CA TYR A 237 -10.60 -7.71 -1.16
C TYR A 237 -10.39 -9.10 -0.56
N LEU A 238 -10.55 -10.18 -1.33
CA LEU A 238 -10.10 -11.51 -0.92
C LEU A 238 -8.59 -11.55 -0.70
N TRP A 239 -7.83 -10.87 -1.57
CA TRP A 239 -6.37 -10.77 -1.44
C TRP A 239 -5.98 -10.07 -0.15
N ASP A 240 -6.67 -8.99 0.21
CA ASP A 240 -6.44 -8.24 1.45
C ASP A 240 -6.70 -9.12 2.68
N ARG A 241 -7.81 -9.89 2.67
CA ARG A 241 -8.12 -10.85 3.73
C ARG A 241 -7.07 -11.95 3.83
N LEU A 242 -6.54 -12.42 2.70
CA LEU A 242 -5.48 -13.43 2.68
C LEU A 242 -4.21 -12.89 3.35
N ILE A 243 -3.82 -11.65 3.04
CA ILE A 243 -2.68 -11.00 3.69
C ILE A 243 -2.93 -10.86 5.20
N GLU A 244 -4.09 -10.35 5.62
CA GLU A 244 -4.41 -10.16 7.04
C GLU A 244 -4.38 -11.49 7.81
N ASN A 245 -4.88 -12.58 7.21
CA ASN A 245 -4.80 -13.91 7.82
C ASN A 245 -3.34 -14.34 8.07
N PHE A 246 -2.46 -14.23 7.07
CA PHE A 246 -1.04 -14.56 7.25
C PHE A 246 -0.33 -13.60 8.21
N ALA A 247 -0.74 -12.33 8.24
CA ALA A 247 -0.20 -11.33 9.14
C ALA A 247 -0.58 -11.62 10.60
N ASP A 248 -1.82 -12.06 10.85
CA ASP A 248 -2.31 -12.47 12.16
C ASP A 248 -1.57 -13.72 12.66
N ASP A 249 -1.33 -14.72 11.81
CA ASP A 249 -0.53 -15.89 12.15
C ASP A 249 0.92 -15.49 12.52
N LEU A 250 1.55 -14.64 11.70
CA LEU A 250 2.89 -14.10 11.97
C LEU A 250 2.95 -13.29 13.27
N LEU A 251 1.84 -12.64 13.64
CA LEU A 251 1.72 -11.85 14.87
C LEU A 251 1.49 -12.70 16.13
N ASN A 252 0.72 -13.78 16.01
CA ASN A 252 0.28 -14.60 17.14
C ASN A 252 1.27 -15.71 17.52
N ASP A 253 1.97 -16.30 16.55
CA ASP A 253 2.81 -17.48 16.79
C ASP A 253 4.19 -17.18 17.44
N GLY A 254 4.44 -15.94 17.88
CA GLY A 254 5.73 -15.57 18.45
C GLY A 254 6.90 -15.76 17.48
N PHE A 255 6.63 -15.92 16.17
CA PHE A 255 7.58 -16.01 15.05
C PHE A 255 8.34 -14.70 14.80
N PHE A 256 8.32 -13.79 15.76
CA PHE A 256 9.38 -12.81 15.93
C PHE A 256 10.65 -13.53 16.41
N ASP A 257 11.52 -13.93 15.49
CA ASP A 257 12.95 -13.96 15.81
C ASP A 257 13.44 -12.51 15.90
N MET A 258 12.98 -11.80 16.93
CA MET A 258 13.34 -10.41 17.24
C MET A 258 14.79 -10.29 17.73
N HIS A 259 15.49 -11.42 17.86
CA HIS A 259 16.93 -11.49 18.12
C HIS A 259 17.75 -11.51 16.82
N SER A 260 17.18 -12.02 15.73
CA SER A 260 17.74 -11.77 14.40
C SER A 260 17.40 -10.32 14.01
N LYS A 261 18.41 -9.49 13.81
CA LYS A 261 18.23 -8.15 13.21
C LYS A 261 17.89 -8.22 11.71
N LYS A 262 17.19 -9.28 11.26
CA LYS A 262 16.96 -9.64 9.85
C LYS A 262 15.46 -9.72 9.58
N VAL A 263 15.04 -9.14 8.47
CA VAL A 263 13.69 -9.32 7.91
C VAL A 263 13.54 -10.78 7.53
N THR A 264 12.40 -11.40 7.88
CA THR A 264 12.12 -12.81 7.54
C THR A 264 11.57 -12.94 6.11
N ASP A 265 11.72 -14.12 5.50
CA ASP A 265 11.15 -14.40 4.18
C ASP A 265 9.61 -14.25 4.16
N ASN A 266 8.93 -14.54 5.28
CA ASN A 266 7.49 -14.35 5.42
C ASN A 266 7.10 -12.86 5.39
N GLU A 267 7.84 -12.00 6.08
CA GLU A 267 7.60 -10.54 6.02
C GLU A 267 7.81 -10.01 4.60
N LEU A 268 8.85 -10.48 3.89
CA LEU A 268 9.09 -10.09 2.49
C LEU A 268 8.00 -10.59 1.54
N ALA A 269 7.47 -11.79 1.77
CA ALA A 269 6.31 -12.30 1.04
C ALA A 269 5.10 -11.38 1.20
N LEU A 270 4.75 -11.03 2.45
CA LEU A 270 3.61 -10.17 2.75
C LEU A 270 3.79 -8.76 2.19
N VAL A 271 4.99 -8.19 2.26
CA VAL A 271 5.30 -6.91 1.61
C VAL A 271 5.11 -7.02 0.09
N THR A 272 5.55 -8.11 -0.54
CA THR A 272 5.37 -8.32 -1.99
C THR A 272 3.89 -8.43 -2.38
N MET A 273 3.09 -9.10 -1.55
CA MET A 273 1.62 -9.16 -1.70
C MET A 273 0.97 -7.78 -1.50
N ALA A 274 1.46 -6.99 -0.55
CA ALA A 274 0.99 -5.64 -0.25
C ALA A 274 1.20 -4.66 -1.41
N LEU A 275 2.36 -4.77 -2.05
CA LEU A 275 2.78 -3.86 -3.11
C LEU A 275 2.03 -4.10 -4.43
N GLN A 276 1.14 -5.11 -4.49
CA GLN A 276 0.23 -5.30 -5.60
C GLN A 276 -0.82 -4.17 -5.61
N PRO A 277 -0.91 -3.37 -6.68
CA PRO A 277 -1.98 -2.38 -6.85
C PRO A 277 -3.34 -3.07 -6.97
N ARG A 278 -4.42 -2.34 -6.71
CA ARG A 278 -5.79 -2.89 -6.61
C ARG A 278 -6.21 -3.67 -7.85
N ASN A 279 -5.88 -3.21 -9.06
CA ASN A 279 -6.18 -3.92 -10.31
C ASN A 279 -5.42 -5.25 -10.44
N TYR A 280 -4.17 -5.34 -9.97
CA TYR A 280 -3.44 -6.61 -9.91
C TYR A 280 -4.02 -7.54 -8.84
N ARG A 281 -4.48 -6.99 -7.71
CA ARG A 281 -5.19 -7.78 -6.68
C ARG A 281 -6.49 -8.39 -7.21
N VAL A 282 -7.20 -7.73 -8.14
CA VAL A 282 -8.36 -8.34 -8.84
C VAL A 282 -7.93 -9.60 -9.57
N ALA A 283 -6.96 -9.50 -10.49
CA ALA A 283 -6.51 -10.63 -11.29
C ALA A 283 -5.95 -11.79 -10.43
N LEU A 284 -5.23 -11.45 -9.35
CA LEU A 284 -4.72 -12.44 -8.40
C LEU A 284 -5.84 -13.12 -7.62
N ALA A 285 -6.83 -12.38 -7.16
CA ALA A 285 -7.98 -12.91 -6.43
C ALA A 285 -8.85 -13.81 -7.33
N GLU A 286 -9.18 -13.36 -8.54
CA GLU A 286 -9.92 -14.16 -9.54
C GLU A 286 -9.18 -15.45 -9.85
N ALA A 287 -7.88 -15.36 -10.16
CA ALA A 287 -7.07 -16.54 -10.44
C ALA A 287 -6.99 -17.49 -9.24
N PHE A 288 -7.01 -16.99 -8.01
CA PHE A 288 -7.03 -17.78 -6.79
C PHE A 288 -8.40 -18.45 -6.58
N ILE A 289 -9.50 -17.71 -6.77
CA ILE A 289 -10.88 -18.22 -6.65
C ILE A 289 -11.10 -19.34 -7.67
N ASP A 290 -10.81 -19.07 -8.94
CA ASP A 290 -10.96 -20.03 -10.03
C ASP A 290 -10.13 -21.30 -9.79
N PHE A 291 -8.92 -21.13 -9.25
CA PHE A 291 -8.05 -22.25 -8.91
C PHE A 291 -8.63 -23.09 -7.76
N PHE A 292 -9.20 -22.44 -6.76
CA PHE A 292 -9.77 -23.09 -5.59
C PHE A 292 -11.12 -23.77 -5.88
N GLN A 293 -11.91 -23.24 -6.82
CA GLN A 293 -13.25 -23.74 -7.17
C GLN A 293 -13.26 -24.85 -8.22
N GLN A 294 -12.16 -25.13 -8.89
CA GLN A 294 -12.08 -26.13 -9.96
C GLN A 294 -11.20 -27.33 -9.58
N PRO A 295 -11.59 -28.16 -8.58
CA PRO A 295 -10.79 -29.31 -8.13
C PRO A 295 -10.64 -30.41 -9.19
N GLU A 296 -11.44 -30.37 -10.27
CA GLU A 296 -11.36 -31.29 -11.41
C GLU A 296 -10.22 -30.95 -12.38
N LEU A 297 -9.71 -29.71 -12.35
CA LEU A 297 -8.47 -29.39 -13.04
C LEU A 297 -7.35 -30.14 -12.33
N LYS A 298 -6.77 -31.13 -13.00
CA LYS A 298 -5.62 -31.95 -12.53
C LYS A 298 -4.36 -31.13 -12.17
N VAL A 299 -4.43 -29.81 -12.16
CA VAL A 299 -3.30 -28.93 -11.91
C VAL A 299 -3.22 -28.66 -10.41
N ALA A 300 -2.25 -29.28 -9.73
CA ALA A 300 -2.01 -29.06 -8.30
C ALA A 300 -1.58 -27.61 -7.98
N SER A 301 -1.20 -26.81 -8.99
CA SER A 301 -0.72 -25.44 -8.81
C SER A 301 -1.07 -24.48 -9.94
N ARG A 302 -1.13 -23.19 -9.67
CA ARG A 302 -1.32 -22.15 -10.69
C ARG A 302 -0.26 -21.05 -10.55
N ALA A 303 0.31 -20.63 -11.67
CA ALA A 303 1.20 -19.47 -11.72
C ALA A 303 0.44 -18.25 -12.24
N VAL A 304 0.67 -17.08 -11.65
CA VAL A 304 0.04 -15.81 -12.05
C VAL A 304 1.10 -14.71 -12.02
N LYS A 305 1.20 -13.90 -13.09
CA LYS A 305 2.10 -12.75 -13.10
C LYS A 305 1.53 -11.63 -12.23
N GLY A 306 2.37 -11.05 -11.38
CA GLY A 306 2.03 -9.92 -10.53
C GLY A 306 2.48 -8.58 -11.12
N TYR A 307 2.37 -7.54 -10.31
CA TYR A 307 2.89 -6.21 -10.61
C TYR A 307 4.42 -6.21 -10.63
N LEU A 308 5.00 -5.40 -11.52
CA LEU A 308 6.45 -5.31 -11.75
C LEU A 308 7.09 -6.66 -12.10
N ASP A 309 8.18 -7.02 -11.41
CA ASP A 309 8.96 -8.24 -11.61
C ASP A 309 8.54 -9.37 -10.66
N THR A 310 7.25 -9.40 -10.29
CA THR A 310 6.70 -10.39 -9.36
C THR A 310 5.84 -11.45 -10.06
N ALA A 311 5.80 -12.65 -9.49
CA ALA A 311 4.82 -13.69 -9.83
C ALA A 311 4.35 -14.41 -8.56
N PHE A 312 3.19 -15.06 -8.66
CA PHE A 312 2.56 -15.79 -7.59
C PHE A 312 2.34 -17.25 -7.99
N CYS A 313 2.59 -18.16 -7.07
CA CYS A 313 2.32 -19.59 -7.23
C CYS A 313 1.27 -20.05 -6.22
N PHE A 314 0.11 -20.47 -6.68
CA PHE A 314 -0.89 -21.09 -5.82
C PHE A 314 -0.70 -22.61 -5.84
N LEU A 315 -0.81 -23.26 -4.68
CA LEU A 315 -0.72 -24.72 -4.54
C LEU A 315 -1.84 -25.20 -3.61
N ILE A 316 -2.55 -26.26 -4.02
CA ILE A 316 -3.51 -26.95 -3.16
C ILE A 316 -2.96 -28.34 -2.87
N GLY A 317 -2.92 -28.73 -1.60
CA GLY A 317 -2.44 -30.07 -1.20
C GLY A 317 -3.13 -30.59 0.06
N LYS A 318 -2.89 -31.86 0.39
CA LYS A 318 -3.49 -32.47 1.59
C LYS A 318 -2.95 -31.85 2.87
N SER A 319 -3.83 -31.67 3.85
CA SER A 319 -3.50 -31.10 5.17
C SER A 319 -2.48 -31.94 5.97
N SER A 320 -2.49 -33.26 5.80
CA SER A 320 -1.56 -34.18 6.47
C SER A 320 -0.10 -34.10 6.01
N GLU A 321 0.21 -33.30 4.99
CA GLU A 321 1.51 -33.26 4.31
C GLU A 321 2.06 -31.82 4.22
N ALA A 322 1.77 -30.97 5.21
CA ALA A 322 2.10 -29.54 5.20
C ALA A 322 3.58 -29.24 4.88
N GLU A 323 4.53 -29.97 5.49
CA GLU A 323 5.97 -29.75 5.25
C GLU A 323 6.37 -30.11 3.80
N ASN A 324 5.88 -31.23 3.28
CA ASN A 324 6.14 -31.63 1.90
C ASN A 324 5.51 -30.65 0.90
N ARG A 325 4.32 -30.12 1.21
CA ARG A 325 3.65 -29.11 0.40
C ARG A 325 4.44 -27.81 0.33
N ILE A 326 5.06 -27.37 1.42
CA ILE A 326 5.93 -26.18 1.41
C ILE A 326 7.19 -26.43 0.57
N ARG A 327 7.80 -27.62 0.66
CA ARG A 327 8.96 -27.99 -0.18
C ARG A 327 8.59 -28.03 -1.66
N GLU A 328 7.45 -28.61 -2.00
CA GLU A 328 6.93 -28.62 -3.37
C GLU A 328 6.65 -27.20 -3.87
N LEU A 329 6.00 -26.36 -3.05
CA LEU A 329 5.74 -24.96 -3.37
C LEU A 329 7.02 -24.21 -3.69
N PHE A 330 8.08 -24.41 -2.91
CA PHE A 330 9.38 -23.82 -3.14
C PHE A 330 9.97 -24.23 -4.50
N LEU A 331 9.96 -25.51 -4.83
CA LEU A 331 10.42 -26.00 -6.14
C LEU A 331 9.59 -25.42 -7.30
N ARG A 332 8.27 -25.36 -7.15
CA ARG A 332 7.37 -24.72 -8.13
C ARG A 332 7.69 -23.23 -8.31
N CYS A 333 7.95 -22.50 -7.23
CA CYS A 333 8.35 -21.10 -7.28
C CYS A 333 9.69 -20.89 -7.99
N LEU A 334 10.67 -21.78 -7.79
CA LEU A 334 11.94 -21.76 -8.51
C LEU A 334 11.75 -21.96 -10.01
N VAL A 335 10.89 -22.91 -10.41
CA VAL A 335 10.57 -23.14 -11.82
C VAL A 335 9.90 -21.91 -12.43
N ILE A 336 8.91 -21.31 -11.76
CA ILE A 336 8.27 -20.07 -12.21
C ILE A 336 9.30 -18.96 -12.40
N ARG A 337 10.19 -18.77 -11.41
CA ARG A 337 11.26 -17.77 -11.48
C ARG A 337 12.16 -18.00 -12.68
N GLY A 338 12.51 -19.25 -13.00
CA GLY A 338 13.41 -19.59 -14.11
C GLY A 338 12.76 -19.61 -15.50
N ARG A 339 11.44 -19.49 -15.59
CA ARG A 339 10.72 -19.58 -16.87
C ARG A 339 10.01 -18.29 -17.25
N LEU A 340 9.42 -17.57 -16.28
CA LEU A 340 8.75 -16.31 -16.57
C LEU A 340 9.77 -15.19 -16.77
N SER A 341 9.91 -14.73 -18.02
CA SER A 341 10.79 -13.61 -18.36
C SER A 341 10.43 -12.33 -17.60
N GLY A 342 11.44 -11.65 -17.10
CA GLY A 342 11.32 -10.40 -16.35
C GLY A 342 10.91 -10.56 -14.88
N VAL A 343 10.53 -11.76 -14.43
CA VAL A 343 10.22 -12.03 -13.02
C VAL A 343 11.53 -12.20 -12.24
N LYS A 344 11.65 -11.53 -11.10
CA LYS A 344 12.76 -11.67 -10.14
C LYS A 344 12.32 -12.21 -8.79
N THR A 345 11.06 -11.94 -8.43
CA THR A 345 10.46 -12.29 -7.15
C THR A 345 9.27 -13.21 -7.36
N VAL A 346 9.19 -14.30 -6.60
CA VAL A 346 8.04 -15.22 -6.62
C VAL A 346 7.55 -15.45 -5.21
N VAL A 347 6.24 -15.28 -5.00
CA VAL A 347 5.57 -15.62 -3.75
C VAL A 347 4.70 -16.86 -3.95
N GLY A 348 5.01 -17.92 -3.21
CA GLY A 348 4.19 -19.11 -3.15
C GLY A 348 3.15 -19.01 -2.06
N ILE A 349 1.91 -19.39 -2.36
CA ILE A 349 0.82 -19.52 -1.39
C ILE A 349 0.25 -20.93 -1.52
N ALA A 350 0.41 -21.72 -0.48
CA ALA A 350 -0.19 -23.04 -0.37
C ALA A 350 -1.39 -23.01 0.58
N THR A 351 -2.44 -23.71 0.20
CA THR A 351 -3.61 -23.96 1.04
C THR A 351 -3.97 -25.43 1.04
N ASP A 352 -4.70 -25.84 2.05
CA ASP A 352 -5.23 -27.19 2.17
C ASP A 352 -6.36 -27.44 1.18
N LEU A 353 -6.45 -28.69 0.70
CA LEU A 353 -7.60 -29.15 -0.08
C LEU A 353 -8.87 -29.13 0.78
N PRO A 354 -9.97 -28.49 0.33
CA PRO A 354 -11.24 -28.47 1.05
C PRO A 354 -11.71 -29.87 1.45
N GLY A 355 -12.22 -30.01 2.67
CA GLY A 355 -12.77 -31.27 3.17
C GLY A 355 -11.73 -32.32 3.59
N THR A 356 -10.43 -32.04 3.48
CA THR A 356 -9.38 -32.98 3.91
C THR A 356 -8.94 -32.84 5.36
N SER A 357 -9.30 -31.74 6.02
CA SER A 357 -8.88 -31.51 7.40
C SER A 357 -9.91 -31.97 8.44
N LYS A 358 -9.39 -32.59 9.52
CA LYS A 358 -10.15 -32.93 10.73
C LYS A 358 -9.88 -31.97 11.90
N ILE A 359 -8.86 -31.11 11.82
CA ILE A 359 -8.32 -30.32 12.95
C ILE A 359 -8.19 -28.82 12.60
N GLY A 360 -8.33 -28.44 11.33
CA GLY A 360 -8.21 -27.05 10.83
C GLY A 360 -7.42 -26.96 9.52
N TYR A 361 -7.60 -25.88 8.75
CA TYR A 361 -6.88 -25.69 7.50
C TYR A 361 -5.54 -25.00 7.75
N SER A 362 -4.46 -25.52 7.18
CA SER A 362 -3.11 -24.96 7.21
C SER A 362 -2.81 -24.20 5.93
N SER A 363 -2.20 -23.03 6.07
CA SER A 363 -1.70 -22.20 4.98
C SER A 363 -0.18 -22.18 5.03
N GLY A 364 0.47 -22.05 3.88
CA GLY A 364 1.92 -21.96 3.78
C GLY A 364 2.31 -20.84 2.83
N ILE A 365 3.36 -20.10 3.17
CA ILE A 365 3.89 -19.03 2.34
C ILE A 365 5.37 -19.29 2.04
N VAL A 366 5.79 -19.02 0.81
CA VAL A 366 7.17 -19.10 0.37
C VAL A 366 7.54 -17.81 -0.33
N TYR A 367 8.75 -17.32 -0.11
CA TYR A 367 9.30 -16.18 -0.80
C TYR A 367 10.61 -16.55 -1.49
N ILE A 368 10.74 -16.15 -2.75
CA ILE A 368 11.99 -16.28 -3.51
C ILE A 368 12.26 -14.94 -4.16
N ASN A 369 13.43 -14.36 -3.90
CA ASN A 369 13.95 -13.23 -4.68
C ASN A 369 15.36 -13.57 -5.17
N LEU A 370 15.46 -13.80 -6.48
CA LEU A 370 16.70 -14.11 -7.16
C LEU A 370 16.84 -13.10 -8.30
N PRO A 371 17.44 -11.92 -8.09
CA PRO A 371 17.49 -10.88 -9.12
C PRO A 371 18.38 -11.28 -10.30
N GLU A 372 19.45 -12.04 -10.02
CA GLU A 372 20.36 -12.60 -11.02
C GLU A 372 19.99 -14.06 -11.31
N TRP A 373 20.16 -14.48 -12.56
CA TRP A 373 19.89 -15.85 -13.00
C TRP A 373 21.15 -16.44 -13.63
N THR A 374 21.75 -17.42 -12.95
CA THR A 374 23.01 -18.03 -13.40
C THR A 374 22.78 -19.31 -14.19
N SER A 375 23.76 -19.72 -15.01
CA SER A 375 23.69 -20.99 -15.74
C SER A 375 23.57 -22.21 -14.83
N GLU A 376 24.10 -22.14 -13.60
CA GLU A 376 23.92 -23.19 -12.59
C GLU A 376 22.46 -23.29 -12.11
N MET A 377 21.81 -22.15 -11.87
CA MET A 377 20.39 -22.11 -11.52
C MET A 377 19.54 -22.64 -12.68
N GLU A 378 19.89 -22.29 -13.92
CA GLU A 378 19.20 -22.79 -15.11
C GLU A 378 19.29 -24.32 -15.25
N MET A 379 20.48 -24.90 -15.04
CA MET A 379 20.64 -26.35 -15.05
C MET A 379 19.81 -27.03 -13.95
N LYS A 380 19.81 -26.48 -12.73
CA LYS A 380 19.02 -27.02 -11.61
C LYS A 380 17.51 -26.95 -11.89
N VAL A 381 17.01 -25.80 -12.36
CA VAL A 381 15.59 -25.63 -12.67
C VAL A 381 15.15 -26.48 -13.85
N SER A 382 15.99 -26.63 -14.87
CA SER A 382 15.74 -27.54 -15.98
C SER A 382 15.63 -29.00 -15.51
N GLY A 383 16.49 -29.43 -14.58
CA GLY A 383 16.39 -30.74 -13.94
C GLY A 383 15.09 -30.90 -13.13
N ILE A 384 14.75 -29.93 -12.28
CA ILE A 384 13.50 -29.93 -11.49
C ILE A 384 12.28 -30.06 -12.41
N GLN A 385 12.26 -29.29 -13.50
CA GLN A 385 11.16 -29.31 -14.46
C GLN A 385 11.07 -30.65 -15.21
N ALA A 386 12.20 -31.22 -15.63
CA ALA A 386 12.24 -32.51 -16.31
C ALA A 386 11.82 -33.68 -15.39
N ASP A 387 12.23 -33.66 -14.12
CA ASP A 387 11.95 -34.73 -13.16
C ASP A 387 10.52 -34.68 -12.63
N LEU A 388 9.95 -33.48 -12.44
CA LEU A 388 8.67 -33.29 -11.75
C LEU A 388 7.53 -32.81 -12.67
N GLY A 389 7.83 -32.48 -13.94
CA GLY A 389 6.83 -32.02 -14.92
C GLY A 389 6.19 -30.66 -14.56
N PHE A 390 6.87 -29.84 -13.76
CA PHE A 390 6.32 -28.57 -13.31
C PHE A 390 6.31 -27.53 -14.44
N PHE A 391 5.13 -27.02 -14.77
CA PHE A 391 4.95 -25.92 -15.72
C PHE A 391 5.60 -26.14 -17.09
N GLU A 392 5.55 -27.36 -17.66
CA GLU A 392 6.19 -27.71 -18.95
C GLU A 392 5.78 -26.79 -20.12
N ASN A 393 4.60 -26.18 -20.06
CA ASN A 393 4.06 -25.31 -21.09
C ASN A 393 4.11 -23.81 -20.73
N ILE A 394 4.78 -23.42 -19.64
CA ILE A 394 4.90 -22.01 -19.27
C ILE A 394 6.03 -21.37 -20.10
N GLN A 395 5.69 -20.31 -20.84
CA GLN A 395 6.63 -19.49 -21.59
C GLN A 395 6.72 -18.09 -20.98
#